data_AF-A0A820Q042-F1
#
_entry.id   AF-A0A820Q042-F1
#
_cell.length_a   1.000
_cell.length_b   1.000
_cell.length_c   1.000
_cell.angle_alpha   90.00
_cell.angle_beta   90.00
_cell.angle_gamma   90.00
#
_symmetry.space_group_name_H-M   'P 1'
#
loop_
_entity.id
_entity.type
_entity.pdbx_description
1 polymer ?
#
loop_
_entity_poly.entity_id
_entity_poly.type
_entity_poly.pdbx_seq_one_letter_code
_entity_poly.pdbx_strand_id
1 'polypeptide(L)'
;MGTSKQTTGLDQQMMDVTGAGGSSNSPRLGKKQATMKDLSLEEILDKILPPKITKDPNNPDLLYCQRISSTPSTRLDVINLQEQLDMRLQQRQARETGICPVRRELFSQ
;
A
#
# COMPACT_ATOMS: atom_id res chain seq x y z
N MET A 1 27.20 -45.63 -18.52
CA MET A 1 26.34 -44.44 -18.63
C MET A 1 27.04 -43.33 -17.85
N GLY A 2 28.03 -42.65 -18.42
CA GLY A 2 27.80 -41.58 -19.40
C GLY A 2 27.66 -40.26 -18.63
N THR A 3 28.79 -39.71 -18.17
CA THR A 3 28.87 -38.38 -17.56
C THR A 3 28.79 -37.31 -18.66
N SER A 4 28.02 -36.25 -18.45
CA SER A 4 28.20 -35.00 -19.20
C SER A 4 27.66 -33.80 -18.43
N LYS A 5 28.58 -32.85 -18.22
CA LYS A 5 28.41 -31.51 -17.68
C LYS A 5 28.17 -30.55 -18.85
N GLN A 6 27.27 -29.59 -18.70
CA GLN A 6 27.20 -28.33 -19.48
C GLN A 6 26.84 -27.25 -18.45
N THR A 7 27.67 -26.28 -18.03
CA THR A 7 28.46 -25.21 -18.68
C THR A 7 27.65 -24.23 -19.53
N THR A 8 27.43 -23.03 -18.96
CA THR A 8 27.41 -21.67 -19.55
C THR A 8 26.87 -20.75 -18.42
N GLY A 9 27.58 -19.76 -17.87
CA GLY A 9 28.64 -18.93 -18.43
C GLY A 9 28.00 -17.71 -19.09
N LEU A 10 27.54 -16.74 -18.29
CA LEU A 10 27.20 -15.40 -18.75
C LEU A 10 28.14 -14.41 -18.06
N ASP A 11 29.16 -14.04 -18.83
CA ASP A 11 30.11 -12.97 -18.61
C ASP A 11 29.44 -11.58 -18.54
N GLN A 12 29.76 -10.85 -17.48
CA GLN A 12 30.37 -9.52 -17.49
C GLN A 12 30.18 -8.60 -18.72
N GLN A 13 29.56 -7.43 -18.52
CA GLN A 13 30.16 -6.18 -19.00
C GLN A 13 29.70 -4.95 -18.19
N MET A 14 30.69 -4.36 -17.52
CA MET A 14 30.73 -3.01 -16.96
C MET A 14 30.97 -1.98 -18.08
N MET A 15 30.35 -0.79 -18.04
CA MET A 15 30.89 0.44 -18.65
C MET A 15 30.47 1.68 -17.85
N ASP A 16 31.47 2.53 -17.62
CA ASP A 16 31.53 3.77 -16.87
C ASP A 16 31.16 4.97 -17.77
N VAL A 17 30.40 5.95 -17.27
CA VAL A 17 30.41 7.34 -17.78
C VAL A 17 30.35 8.30 -16.59
N THR A 18 31.52 8.86 -16.30
CA THR A 18 31.72 10.12 -15.58
C THR A 18 31.42 11.30 -16.52
N GLY A 19 30.74 12.35 -16.07
CA GLY A 19 30.63 13.58 -16.86
C GLY A 19 29.67 14.64 -16.31
N ALA A 20 30.25 15.74 -15.82
CA ALA A 20 29.60 16.88 -15.17
C ALA A 20 28.68 17.71 -16.09
N GLY A 21 27.71 18.41 -15.49
CA GLY A 21 26.91 19.43 -16.17
C GLY A 21 25.85 20.06 -15.28
N GLY A 22 26.21 21.09 -14.52
CA GLY A 22 25.25 21.92 -13.81
C GLY A 22 24.42 22.79 -14.77
N SER A 23 23.14 22.93 -14.46
CA SER A 23 22.39 24.16 -14.72
C SER A 23 21.16 24.21 -13.82
N SER A 24 21.32 24.93 -12.72
CA SER A 24 20.22 25.51 -11.96
C SER A 24 19.41 26.43 -12.87
N ASN A 25 18.26 25.96 -13.32
CA ASN A 25 17.20 26.83 -13.82
C ASN A 25 15.96 26.58 -12.97
N SER A 26 15.76 27.48 -12.00
CA SER A 26 14.52 27.60 -11.25
C SER A 26 13.61 28.61 -11.96
N PRO A 27 12.50 28.20 -12.60
CA PRO A 27 11.51 29.14 -13.08
C PRO A 27 10.46 29.34 -11.99
N ARG A 28 10.54 30.52 -11.36
CA ARG A 28 9.42 31.37 -10.91
C ARG A 28 8.08 30.65 -10.66
N LEU A 29 7.77 30.36 -9.39
CA LEU A 29 6.45 29.90 -8.94
C LEU A 29 5.40 31.00 -9.11
N GLY A 30 4.88 31.13 -10.33
CA GLY A 30 3.50 31.57 -10.52
C GLY A 30 2.59 30.46 -9.99
N LYS A 31 1.80 30.74 -8.96
CA LYS A 31 0.77 29.82 -8.44
C LYS A 31 -0.28 29.60 -9.53
N LYS A 32 -0.04 28.68 -10.45
CA LYS A 32 -1.10 28.08 -11.27
C LYS A 32 -1.92 27.20 -10.33
N GLN A 33 -3.19 27.53 -10.16
CA GLN A 33 -4.11 26.65 -9.45
C GLN A 33 -4.23 25.37 -10.28
N ALA A 34 -3.66 24.28 -9.78
CA ALA A 34 -3.74 22.98 -10.42
C ALA A 34 -5.22 22.57 -10.49
N THR A 35 -5.70 22.26 -11.69
CA THR A 35 -7.04 21.71 -11.87
C THR A 35 -7.00 20.21 -11.53
N MET A 36 -8.10 19.64 -11.04
CA MET A 36 -8.16 18.23 -10.59
C MET A 36 -7.74 17.20 -11.67
N LYS A 37 -7.64 17.60 -12.94
CA LYS A 37 -7.23 16.76 -14.07
C LYS A 37 -5.73 16.52 -14.16
N ASP A 38 -4.92 17.32 -13.47
CA ASP A 38 -3.45 17.24 -13.54
C ASP A 38 -2.83 16.44 -12.37
N LEU A 39 -3.67 15.88 -11.48
CA LEU A 39 -3.22 15.15 -10.29
C LEU A 39 -3.01 13.67 -10.61
N SER A 40 -1.94 13.10 -10.04
CA SER A 40 -1.72 11.65 -10.06
C SER A 40 -2.81 10.91 -9.28
N LEU A 41 -3.06 9.65 -9.63
CA LEU A 41 -4.06 8.82 -8.95
C LEU A 41 -3.78 8.75 -7.44
N GLU A 42 -2.52 8.59 -7.05
CA GLU A 42 -2.06 8.55 -5.67
C GLU A 42 -2.37 9.86 -4.93
N GLU A 43 -2.14 11.02 -5.54
CA GLU A 43 -2.50 12.31 -4.94
C GLU A 43 -4.02 12.49 -4.80
N ILE A 44 -4.80 11.91 -5.71
CA ILE A 44 -6.26 11.90 -5.61
C ILE A 44 -6.69 10.99 -4.45
N LEU A 45 -6.12 9.79 -4.34
CA LEU A 45 -6.44 8.84 -3.28
C LEU A 45 -6.09 9.40 -1.89
N ASP A 46 -4.90 10.01 -1.75
CA ASP A 46 -4.46 10.65 -0.51
C ASP A 46 -5.35 11.84 -0.11
N LYS A 47 -5.99 12.52 -1.07
CA LYS A 47 -6.97 13.60 -0.80
C LYS A 47 -8.32 13.08 -0.36
N ILE A 48 -8.78 11.93 -0.90
CA ILE A 48 -10.08 11.34 -0.58
C ILE A 48 -10.05 10.69 0.81
N LEU A 49 -8.99 9.94 1.10
CA LEU A 49 -8.75 9.40 2.44
C LEU A 49 -7.31 9.74 2.84
N PRO A 50 -7.13 10.67 3.79
CA PRO A 50 -5.81 11.02 4.29
C PRO A 50 -5.07 9.79 4.83
N PRO A 51 -3.76 9.69 4.59
CA PRO A 51 -2.96 8.58 5.09
C PRO A 51 -2.98 8.56 6.62
N LYS A 52 -3.22 7.36 7.19
CA LYS A 52 -3.28 7.17 8.65
C LYS A 52 -1.90 6.81 9.16
N ILE A 53 -1.41 7.56 10.14
CA ILE A 53 -0.16 7.26 10.84
C ILE A 53 -0.50 6.56 12.15
N THR A 54 0.03 5.37 12.35
CA THR A 54 -0.10 4.61 13.60
C THR A 54 1.26 4.36 14.21
N LYS A 55 1.35 4.46 15.54
CA LYS A 55 2.56 4.06 16.29
C LYS A 55 2.55 2.56 16.50
N ASP A 56 3.73 1.94 16.47
CA ASP A 56 3.84 0.53 16.88
C ASP A 56 3.49 0.41 18.38
N PRO A 57 2.55 -0.47 18.76
CA PRO A 57 2.25 -0.70 20.18
C PRO A 57 3.46 -1.23 20.98
N ASN A 58 4.44 -1.88 20.33
CA ASN A 58 5.63 -2.42 21.00
C ASN A 58 6.83 -1.46 20.97
N ASN A 59 6.85 -0.51 20.03
CA ASN A 59 7.95 0.45 19.89
C ASN A 59 7.43 1.86 19.52
N PRO A 60 7.34 2.79 20.48
CA PRO A 60 6.70 4.09 20.27
C PRO A 60 7.44 5.01 19.28
N ASP A 61 8.70 4.69 18.95
CA ASP A 61 9.52 5.46 18.01
C ASP A 61 9.31 5.03 16.55
N LEU A 62 8.63 3.89 16.32
CA LEU A 62 8.28 3.42 14.99
C LEU A 62 6.88 3.92 14.58
N LEU A 63 6.81 4.51 13.40
CA LEU A 63 5.58 5.01 12.78
C LEU A 63 5.27 4.23 11.50
N TYR A 64 4.07 3.67 11.43
CA TYR A 64 3.51 3.07 10.22
C TYR A 64 2.62 4.08 9.51
N CYS A 65 2.76 4.15 8.18
CA CYS A 65 1.91 4.99 7.34
C CYS A 65 1.04 4.09 6.45
N GLN A 66 -0.28 4.12 6.67
CA GLN A 66 -1.26 3.37 5.90
C GLN A 66 -1.80 4.25 4.77
N ARG A 67 -1.70 3.75 3.53
CA ARG A 67 -2.20 4.40 2.31
C ARG A 67 -3.25 3.57 1.57
N ILE A 68 -4.04 4.29 0.78
CA ILE A 68 -4.66 3.89 -0.48
C ILE A 68 -3.98 2.77 -1.28
N SER A 69 -4.55 1.58 -1.44
CA SER A 69 -4.17 0.78 -2.62
C SER A 69 -4.78 1.40 -3.87
N SER A 70 -3.99 1.51 -4.95
CA SER A 70 -4.48 1.91 -6.28
C SER A 70 -5.09 0.74 -7.06
N THR A 71 -4.92 -0.50 -6.59
CA THR A 71 -5.55 -1.67 -7.20
C THR A 71 -7.04 -1.73 -6.84
N PRO A 72 -7.95 -1.83 -7.83
CA PRO A 72 -9.37 -1.96 -7.54
C PRO A 72 -9.66 -3.27 -6.82
N SER A 73 -10.55 -3.23 -5.83
CA SER A 73 -11.02 -4.43 -5.14
C SER A 73 -11.95 -5.24 -6.05
N THR A 74 -11.84 -6.57 -5.99
CA THR A 74 -12.68 -7.49 -6.74
C THR A 74 -13.89 -7.95 -5.92
N ARG A 75 -14.93 -8.47 -6.59
CA ARG A 75 -16.09 -9.08 -5.91
C ARG A 75 -15.67 -10.20 -4.96
N LEU A 76 -14.64 -10.97 -5.34
CA LEU A 76 -14.15 -12.07 -4.53
C LEU A 76 -13.52 -11.58 -3.23
N ASP A 77 -12.80 -10.46 -3.26
CA ASP A 77 -12.20 -9.87 -2.05
C ASP A 77 -13.27 -9.48 -1.02
N VAL A 78 -14.38 -8.90 -1.48
CA VAL A 78 -15.50 -8.53 -0.61
C VAL A 78 -16.16 -9.77 0.01
N ILE A 79 -16.34 -10.85 -0.78
CA ILE A 79 -16.88 -12.11 -0.28
C ILE A 79 -15.96 -12.70 0.78
N ASN A 80 -14.65 -12.77 0.51
CA ASN A 80 -13.67 -13.29 1.45
C ASN A 80 -13.64 -12.49 2.76
N LEU A 81 -13.75 -11.16 2.69
CA LEU A 81 -13.82 -10.29 3.87
C LEU A 81 -15.08 -10.58 4.70
N GLN A 82 -16.23 -10.76 4.05
CA GLN A 82 -17.49 -11.10 4.71
C GLN A 82 -17.39 -12.45 5.42
N GLU A 83 -16.90 -13.49 4.75
CA GLU A 83 -16.74 -14.83 5.32
C GLU A 83 -15.80 -14.82 6.53
N GLN A 84 -14.69 -14.07 6.46
CA GLN A 84 -13.77 -13.93 7.58
C GLN A 84 -14.41 -13.21 8.78
N LEU A 85 -15.22 -12.19 8.53
CA LEU A 85 -15.94 -11.47 9.58
C LEU A 85 -16.99 -12.36 10.23
N ASP A 86 -17.77 -13.10 9.44
CA ASP A 86 -18.78 -14.03 9.93
C ASP A 86 -18.17 -15.16 10.75
N MET A 87 -17.04 -15.71 10.30
CA MET A 87 -16.26 -16.68 11.06
C MET A 87 -15.83 -16.10 12.42
N ARG A 88 -15.32 -14.85 12.46
CA ARG A 88 -14.91 -14.20 13.72
C ARG A 88 -16.10 -13.94 14.65
N LEU A 89 -17.26 -13.57 14.10
CA LEU A 89 -18.50 -13.39 14.88
C LEU A 89 -18.96 -14.70 15.51
N GLN A 90 -18.93 -15.81 14.75
CA GLN A 90 -19.28 -17.14 15.25
C GLN A 90 -18.29 -17.64 16.31
N GLN A 91 -16.99 -17.50 16.06
CA GLN A 91 -15.93 -17.90 17.01
C GLN A 91 -16.06 -17.19 18.36
N ARG A 92 -16.40 -15.89 18.35
CA ARG A 92 -16.62 -15.11 19.57
C ARG A 92 -18.07 -15.15 20.09
N GLN A 93 -18.93 -15.98 19.51
CA GLN A 93 -20.34 -16.16 19.88
C GLN A 93 -21.10 -14.82 20.02
N ALA A 94 -20.91 -13.92 19.06
CA ALA A 94 -21.59 -12.63 19.09
C ALA A 94 -23.12 -12.80 19.00
N ARG A 95 -23.86 -12.05 19.82
CA ARG A 95 -25.33 -12.10 19.80
C ARG A 95 -25.85 -11.57 18.46
N GLU A 96 -26.83 -12.28 17.89
CA GLU A 96 -27.43 -11.92 16.60
C GLU A 96 -28.27 -10.63 16.68
N THR A 97 -28.92 -10.41 17.82
CA THR A 97 -29.83 -9.28 18.07
C THR A 97 -29.45 -8.48 19.31
N GLY A 98 -29.85 -7.21 19.33
CA GLY A 98 -29.55 -6.27 20.41
C GLY A 98 -28.12 -5.72 20.38
N ILE A 99 -27.74 -5.01 21.45
CA ILE A 99 -26.40 -4.42 21.61
C ILE A 99 -25.43 -5.52 22.03
N CYS A 100 -24.42 -5.78 21.21
CA CYS A 100 -23.36 -6.75 21.49
C CYS A 100 -21.97 -6.06 21.46
N PRO A 101 -21.20 -6.09 22.56
CA PRO A 101 -19.89 -5.44 22.61
C PRO A 101 -18.89 -6.08 21.63
N VAL A 102 -18.92 -7.41 21.50
CA VAL A 102 -18.09 -8.18 20.55
C VAL A 102 -18.37 -7.74 19.11
N ARG A 103 -19.64 -7.57 18.75
CA ARG A 103 -20.01 -7.08 17.42
C ARG A 103 -19.48 -5.66 17.22
N ARG A 104 -19.68 -4.75 18.18
CA ARG A 104 -19.15 -3.38 18.08
C ARG A 104 -17.63 -3.37 17.86
N GLU A 105 -16.89 -4.17 18.62
CA GLU A 105 -15.43 -4.26 18.51
C GLU A 105 -15.00 -4.77 17.13
N LEU A 106 -15.61 -5.85 16.63
CA LEU A 106 -15.28 -6.43 15.33
C LEU A 106 -15.60 -5.49 14.16
N PHE A 107 -16.66 -4.68 14.26
CA PHE A 107 -17.02 -3.67 13.25
C PHE A 107 -16.24 -2.35 13.39
N SER A 108 -15.52 -2.16 14.50
CA SER A 108 -14.68 -0.96 14.72
C SER A 108 -13.24 -1.11 14.19
N GLN A 109 -12.91 -2.28 13.63
CA GLN A 109 -11.64 -2.56 12.94
C GLN A 109 -11.60 -1.83 11.60
#